data_AF-A0A2N2S8U9-F1
#
_entry.id   AF-A0A2N2S8U9-F1
#
_cell.length_a   1.000
_cell.length_b   1.000
_cell.length_c   1.000
_cell.angle_alpha   90.00
_cell.angle_beta   90.00
_cell.angle_gamma   90.00
#
_symmetry.space_group_name_H-M   'P 1'
#
loop_
_entity.id
_entity.type
_entity.pdbx_description
1 polymer ?
#
loop_
_entity_poly.entity_id
_entity_poly.type
_entity_poly.pdbx_seq_one_letter_code
_entity_poly.pdbx_strand_id
1 'polypeptide(L)'
;SVLLRVSEMVCELPMLMEMDINPLILDEHGALAADARVVVEFRQPSADRYAHMAIYPYPTHLVTNWQLADGTEVVIRPIRPEDAVLTQEFVHNLSEASRYARFMNSVQELSESMLVRFTQIDYSREMALLAVTDVHDKEVELGVARFAINPDAESCEFALVVADSMHGKGLGSKLMIALMDAARSKGLKSMEGEVLKDNASMLKLMRRLGFSVETSTEDDGIKSVCKIL
;
A
#
# COMPACT_ATOMS: atom_id res chain seq x y z
N SER A 1 19.82 12.98 -10.44
CA SER A 1 20.39 13.00 -11.80
C SER A 1 19.33 13.47 -12.78
N VAL A 2 19.72 13.90 -13.99
CA VAL A 2 18.75 14.30 -15.05
C VAL A 2 17.80 13.16 -15.38
N LEU A 3 18.31 11.92 -15.51
CA LEU A 3 17.49 10.75 -15.81
C LEU A 3 16.36 10.50 -14.79
N LEU A 4 16.63 10.71 -13.50
CA LEU A 4 15.59 10.57 -12.47
C LEU A 4 14.48 11.61 -12.64
N ARG A 5 14.82 12.86 -12.98
CA ARG A 5 13.83 13.92 -13.23
C ARG A 5 13.02 13.66 -14.49
N VAL A 6 13.67 13.19 -15.55
CA VAL A 6 12.99 12.75 -16.77
C VAL A 6 12.02 11.60 -16.47
N SER A 7 12.46 10.60 -15.70
CA SER A 7 11.59 9.49 -15.28
C SER A 7 10.41 9.96 -14.44
N GLU A 8 10.62 10.87 -13.49
CA GLU A 8 9.57 11.49 -12.68
C GLU A 8 8.56 12.23 -13.56
N MET A 9 9.02 13.00 -14.55
CA MET A 9 8.17 13.68 -15.51
C MET A 9 7.31 12.70 -16.33
N VAL A 10 7.88 11.61 -16.83
CA VAL A 10 7.12 10.58 -17.57
C VAL A 10 6.04 9.93 -16.69
N CYS A 11 6.37 9.66 -15.42
CA CYS A 11 5.42 9.07 -14.47
C CYS A 11 4.28 10.03 -14.11
N GLU A 12 4.60 11.31 -13.87
CA GLU A 12 3.66 12.28 -13.30
C GLU A 12 2.93 13.13 -14.35
N LEU A 13 3.39 13.13 -15.60
CA LEU A 13 2.80 13.92 -16.70
C LEU A 13 2.25 12.99 -17.80
N PRO A 14 1.02 12.46 -17.66
CA PRO A 14 0.42 11.51 -18.61
C PRO A 14 0.24 12.08 -20.03
N MET A 15 0.25 13.40 -20.17
CA MET A 15 0.18 14.12 -21.44
C MET A 15 1.51 14.18 -22.19
N LEU A 16 2.64 13.85 -21.56
CA LEU A 16 3.97 13.92 -22.18
C LEU A 16 4.12 12.78 -23.19
N MET A 17 4.25 13.12 -24.47
CA MET A 17 4.38 12.16 -25.58
C MET A 17 5.82 12.05 -26.08
N GLU A 18 6.51 13.17 -26.17
CA GLU A 18 7.90 13.24 -26.63
C GLU A 18 8.63 14.32 -25.84
N MET A 19 9.90 14.06 -25.54
CA MET A 19 10.81 15.07 -25.00
C MET A 19 12.17 14.91 -25.68
N ASP A 20 12.58 15.96 -26.38
CA ASP A 20 13.91 16.10 -26.96
C ASP A 20 14.67 17.16 -26.18
N ILE A 21 15.87 16.82 -25.69
CA ILE A 21 16.76 17.75 -24.99
C ILE A 21 18.09 17.73 -25.73
N ASN A 22 18.35 18.75 -26.54
CA ASN A 22 19.52 18.77 -27.39
C ASN A 22 20.02 20.21 -27.68
N PRO A 23 21.18 20.63 -27.13
CA PRO A 23 22.14 19.83 -26.37
C PRO A 23 21.86 19.81 -24.86
N LEU A 24 22.08 18.64 -24.25
CA LEU A 24 22.21 18.48 -22.80
C LEU A 24 23.70 18.53 -22.43
N ILE A 25 24.12 19.62 -21.80
CA ILE A 25 25.51 19.87 -21.39
C ILE A 25 25.68 19.42 -19.94
N LEU A 26 26.73 18.65 -19.66
CA LEU A 26 27.09 18.19 -18.32
C LEU A 26 28.43 18.78 -17.91
N ASP A 27 28.50 19.38 -16.73
CA ASP A 27 29.72 19.92 -16.14
C ASP A 27 29.79 19.65 -14.62
N GLU A 28 30.78 20.23 -13.95
CA GLU A 28 30.99 20.09 -12.50
C GLU A 28 29.89 20.76 -11.65
N HIS A 29 29.09 21.65 -12.23
CA HIS A 29 27.96 22.32 -11.58
C HIS A 29 26.63 21.60 -11.81
N GLY A 30 26.59 20.64 -12.74
CA GLY A 30 25.47 19.75 -12.94
C GLY A 30 25.12 19.57 -14.42
N ALA A 31 23.85 19.79 -14.74
CA ALA A 31 23.32 19.61 -16.08
C ALA A 31 22.59 20.85 -16.56
N LEU A 32 22.90 21.30 -17.78
CA LEU A 32 22.28 22.42 -18.46
C LEU A 32 21.61 21.92 -19.75
N ALA A 33 20.29 22.07 -19.83
CA ALA A 33 19.56 21.90 -21.09
C ALA A 33 19.57 23.22 -21.85
N ALA A 34 20.35 23.32 -22.93
CA ALA A 34 20.44 24.56 -23.71
C ALA A 34 19.24 24.75 -24.64
N ASP A 35 18.63 23.66 -25.09
CA ASP A 35 17.36 23.63 -25.81
C ASP A 35 16.57 22.38 -25.38
N ALA A 36 15.24 22.50 -25.40
CA ALA A 36 14.33 21.42 -25.10
C ALA A 36 13.00 21.60 -25.82
N ARG A 37 12.54 20.52 -26.48
CA ARG A 37 11.22 20.44 -27.09
C ARG A 37 10.41 19.35 -26.39
N VAL A 38 9.22 19.70 -25.94
CA VAL A 38 8.27 18.76 -25.35
C VAL A 38 7.01 18.74 -26.21
N VAL A 39 6.57 17.55 -26.61
CA VAL A 39 5.29 17.33 -27.27
C VAL A 39 4.32 16.78 -26.24
N VAL A 40 3.16 17.43 -26.14
CA VAL A 40 2.08 17.02 -25.24
C VAL A 40 0.81 16.71 -26.01
N GLU A 41 0.04 15.75 -25.52
CA GLU A 41 -1.28 15.41 -26.03
C GLU A 41 -2.32 15.53 -24.92
N PHE A 42 -3.50 16.06 -25.25
CA PHE A 42 -4.60 16.09 -24.30
C PHE A 42 -5.06 14.65 -24.01
N ARG A 43 -4.99 14.24 -22.74
CA ARG A 43 -5.61 13.01 -22.25
C ARG A 43 -6.81 13.34 -21.37
N GLN A 44 -7.86 12.54 -21.51
CA GLN A 44 -8.96 12.59 -20.56
C GLN A 44 -8.43 12.22 -19.16
N PRO A 45 -8.83 12.96 -18.11
CA PRO A 45 -8.50 12.60 -16.74
C PRO A 45 -8.99 11.19 -16.42
N SER A 46 -8.06 10.33 -15.98
CA SER A 46 -8.37 9.03 -15.40
C SER A 46 -8.45 9.17 -13.88
N ALA A 47 -9.30 8.38 -13.23
CA ALA A 47 -9.25 8.25 -11.77
C ALA A 47 -7.89 7.69 -11.33
N ASP A 48 -7.43 6.65 -12.04
CA ASP A 48 -6.14 6.02 -11.78
C ASP A 48 -5.00 6.88 -12.35
N ARG A 49 -4.14 7.36 -11.43
CA ARG A 49 -3.02 8.26 -11.66
C ARG A 49 -2.01 7.76 -12.69
N TYR A 50 -1.75 6.45 -12.72
CA TYR A 50 -0.71 5.87 -13.57
C TYR A 50 -1.27 5.02 -14.72
N ALA A 51 -2.55 5.19 -15.07
CA ALA A 51 -3.21 4.44 -16.14
C ALA A 51 -2.54 4.56 -17.51
N HIS A 52 -1.67 5.55 -17.72
CA HIS A 52 -0.87 5.71 -18.93
C HIS A 52 0.38 4.83 -18.97
N MET A 53 0.77 4.23 -17.85
CA MET A 53 2.00 3.45 -17.70
C MET A 53 1.71 1.95 -17.83
N ALA A 54 2.59 1.23 -18.52
CA ALA A 54 2.53 -0.23 -18.58
C ALA A 54 2.98 -0.89 -17.26
N ILE A 55 3.84 -0.20 -16.50
CA ILE A 55 4.34 -0.62 -15.18
C ILE A 55 4.20 0.56 -14.26
N TYR A 56 3.49 0.37 -13.14
CA TYR A 56 3.24 1.46 -12.20
C TYR A 56 4.52 1.74 -11.41
N PRO A 57 4.97 3.00 -11.33
CA PRO A 57 6.10 3.37 -10.49
C PRO A 57 5.73 3.24 -9.00
N TYR A 58 6.74 3.30 -8.14
CA TYR A 58 6.52 3.39 -6.70
C TYR A 58 5.63 4.62 -6.38
N PRO A 59 4.46 4.45 -5.76
CA PRO A 59 3.49 5.55 -5.59
C PRO A 59 3.88 6.44 -4.40
N THR A 60 4.89 7.29 -4.61
CA THR A 60 5.45 8.21 -3.60
C THR A 60 4.41 9.12 -2.96
N HIS A 61 3.36 9.49 -3.69
CA HIS A 61 2.27 10.33 -3.20
C HIS A 61 1.43 9.68 -2.08
N LEU A 62 1.54 8.36 -1.88
CA LEU A 62 0.89 7.63 -0.78
C LEU A 62 1.73 7.62 0.50
N VAL A 63 2.98 8.13 0.45
CA VAL A 63 3.83 8.26 1.64
C VAL A 63 3.28 9.37 2.53
N THR A 64 2.95 9.05 3.78
CA THR A 64 2.43 9.99 4.75
C THR A 64 3.10 9.83 6.10
N ASN A 65 3.38 10.96 6.76
CA ASN A 65 3.88 10.97 8.13
C ASN A 65 2.70 11.07 9.10
N TRP A 66 2.78 10.34 10.19
CA TRP A 66 1.76 10.33 11.23
C TRP A 66 2.42 10.14 12.59
N GLN A 67 1.96 10.90 13.58
CA GLN A 67 2.46 10.78 14.94
C GLN A 67 1.43 10.07 15.83
N LEU A 68 1.88 9.10 16.61
CA LEU A 68 1.09 8.47 17.66
C LEU A 68 0.87 9.44 18.82
N ALA A 69 -0.14 9.17 19.66
CA ALA A 69 -0.43 9.99 20.83
C ALA A 69 0.70 10.04 21.86
N ASP A 70 1.60 9.05 21.85
CA ASP A 70 2.80 9.00 22.69
C ASP A 70 4.01 9.73 22.07
N GLY A 71 3.84 10.38 20.92
CA GLY A 71 4.88 11.13 20.21
C GLY A 71 5.72 10.29 19.25
N THR A 72 5.48 8.97 19.16
CA THR A 72 6.21 8.11 18.21
C THR A 72 5.87 8.52 16.78
N GLU A 73 6.90 8.83 15.99
CA GLU A 73 6.76 9.10 14.56
C GLU A 73 6.57 7.78 13.79
N VAL A 74 5.56 7.77 12.92
CA VAL A 74 5.22 6.64 12.06
C VAL A 74 5.13 7.13 10.63
N VAL A 75 5.84 6.48 9.72
CA VAL A 75 5.69 6.69 8.28
C VAL A 75 4.78 5.59 7.74
N ILE A 76 3.72 5.98 7.04
CA ILE A 76 2.92 5.04 6.25
C ILE A 76 3.36 5.17 4.80
N ARG A 77 3.83 4.07 4.21
CA ARG A 77 4.37 4.06 2.84
C ARG A 77 4.03 2.78 2.10
N PRO A 78 3.94 2.80 0.76
CA PRO A 78 3.84 1.57 -0.01
C PRO A 78 5.02 0.63 0.28
N ILE A 79 4.74 -0.67 0.29
CA ILE A 79 5.76 -1.72 0.35
C ILE A 79 6.65 -1.65 -0.88
N ARG A 80 7.92 -2.07 -0.76
CA ARG A 80 8.87 -2.20 -1.87
C ARG A 80 9.56 -3.57 -1.81
N PRO A 81 10.18 -4.06 -2.91
CA PRO A 81 10.90 -5.34 -2.92
C PRO A 81 11.95 -5.48 -1.82
N GLU A 82 12.60 -4.39 -1.42
CA GLU A 82 13.64 -4.36 -0.40
C GLU A 82 13.11 -4.62 1.02
N ASP A 83 11.79 -4.56 1.23
CA ASP A 83 11.17 -4.75 2.55
C ASP A 83 11.05 -6.23 2.96
N ALA A 84 11.56 -7.18 2.17
CA ALA A 84 11.44 -8.61 2.47
C ALA A 84 11.96 -8.99 3.86
N VAL A 85 13.12 -8.45 4.26
CA VAL A 85 13.68 -8.69 5.60
C VAL A 85 12.81 -8.05 6.68
N LEU A 86 12.36 -6.81 6.45
CA LEU A 86 11.51 -6.05 7.36
C LEU A 86 10.18 -6.78 7.63
N THR A 87 9.53 -7.28 6.58
CA THR A 87 8.28 -8.04 6.67
C THR A 87 8.46 -9.41 7.33
N GLN A 88 9.59 -10.08 7.09
CA GLN A 88 9.91 -11.34 7.76
C GLN A 88 10.07 -11.13 9.28
N GLU A 89 10.85 -10.12 9.67
CA GLU A 89 11.05 -9.75 11.08
C GLU A 89 9.72 -9.37 11.74
N PHE A 90 8.87 -8.62 11.04
CA PHE A 90 7.53 -8.28 11.53
C PHE A 90 6.70 -9.53 11.82
N VAL A 91 6.61 -10.49 10.87
CA VAL A 91 5.82 -11.72 11.06
C VAL A 91 6.37 -12.57 12.20
N HIS A 92 7.70 -12.67 12.37
CA HIS A 92 8.29 -13.37 13.49
C HIS A 92 7.90 -12.78 14.84
N ASN A 93 7.82 -11.45 14.93
CA ASN A 93 7.52 -10.73 16.16
C ASN A 93 6.03 -10.68 16.52
N LEU A 94 5.14 -11.14 15.62
CA LEU A 94 3.71 -11.27 15.93
C LEU A 94 3.44 -12.39 16.94
N SER A 95 2.42 -12.22 17.76
CA SER A 95 1.87 -13.33 18.55
C SER A 95 1.26 -14.42 17.65
N GLU A 96 1.18 -15.66 18.16
CA GLU A 96 0.52 -16.76 17.46
C GLU A 96 -0.94 -16.44 17.11
N ALA A 97 -1.65 -15.75 18.01
CA ALA A 97 -3.02 -15.30 17.77
C ALA A 97 -3.11 -14.30 16.61
N SER A 98 -2.19 -13.33 16.54
CA SER A 98 -2.13 -12.35 15.45
C SER A 98 -1.77 -12.99 14.10
N ARG A 99 -0.84 -13.97 14.08
CA ARG A 99 -0.52 -14.74 12.87
C ARG A 99 -1.69 -15.59 12.40
N TYR A 100 -2.33 -16.32 13.32
CA TYR A 100 -3.49 -17.13 13.00
C TYR A 100 -4.64 -16.27 12.46
N ALA A 101 -4.93 -15.14 13.09
CA ALA A 101 -5.97 -14.23 12.60
C ALA A 101 -5.67 -13.65 11.22
N ARG A 102 -4.38 -13.47 10.86
CA ARG A 102 -3.96 -12.90 9.58
C ARG A 102 -3.92 -13.91 8.44
N PHE A 103 -3.45 -15.13 8.72
CA PHE A 103 -3.18 -16.15 7.71
C PHE A 103 -4.16 -17.33 7.75
N MET A 104 -5.05 -17.36 8.75
CA MET A 104 -5.95 -18.48 9.05
C MET A 104 -5.22 -19.83 9.08
N ASN A 105 -3.94 -19.79 9.43
CA ASN A 105 -3.04 -20.93 9.44
C ASN A 105 -1.90 -20.65 10.44
N SER A 106 -1.28 -21.71 10.94
CA SER A 106 -0.15 -21.64 11.88
C SER A 106 1.15 -21.33 11.13
N VAL A 107 1.19 -20.16 10.49
CA VAL A 107 2.41 -19.63 9.87
C VAL A 107 3.32 -19.13 10.99
N GLN A 108 4.53 -19.68 11.11
CA GLN A 108 5.56 -19.15 12.03
C GLN A 108 6.56 -18.25 11.29
N GLU A 109 6.75 -18.50 10.00
CA GLU A 109 7.73 -17.89 9.11
C GLU A 109 7.14 -17.87 7.71
N LEU A 110 7.39 -16.80 6.95
CA LEU A 110 7.02 -16.75 5.55
C LEU A 110 8.06 -17.53 4.73
N SER A 111 7.60 -18.37 3.80
CA SER A 111 8.50 -18.93 2.80
C SER A 111 9.08 -17.83 1.92
N GLU A 112 10.22 -18.09 1.28
CA GLU A 112 10.80 -17.16 0.30
C GLU A 112 9.79 -16.79 -0.80
N SER A 113 8.99 -17.75 -1.26
CA SER A 113 7.91 -17.50 -2.23
C SER A 113 6.81 -16.58 -1.70
N MET A 114 6.46 -16.67 -0.42
CA MET A 114 5.50 -15.74 0.21
C MET A 114 6.10 -14.35 0.37
N LEU A 115 7.37 -14.25 0.77
CA LEU A 115 8.06 -12.96 0.87
C LEU A 115 8.10 -12.23 -0.46
N VAL A 116 8.47 -12.93 -1.54
CA VAL A 116 8.44 -12.38 -2.90
C VAL A 116 7.02 -11.93 -3.26
N ARG A 117 6.01 -12.77 -3.03
CA ARG A 117 4.61 -12.42 -3.34
C ARG A 117 4.11 -11.20 -2.56
N PHE A 118 4.56 -11.02 -1.32
CA PHE A 118 4.10 -9.94 -0.47
C PHE A 118 4.84 -8.62 -0.67
N THR A 119 6.07 -8.64 -1.19
CA THR A 119 6.92 -7.44 -1.31
C THR A 119 7.07 -6.96 -2.76
N GLN A 120 6.99 -7.86 -3.74
CA GLN A 120 7.11 -7.55 -5.16
C GLN A 120 5.72 -7.49 -5.80
N ILE A 121 4.93 -6.51 -5.37
CA ILE A 121 3.56 -6.33 -5.84
C ILE A 121 3.49 -5.53 -7.14
N ASP A 122 2.46 -5.83 -7.93
CA ASP A 122 2.08 -5.02 -9.08
C ASP A 122 1.11 -3.93 -8.60
N TYR A 123 1.59 -2.69 -8.44
CA TYR A 123 0.78 -1.58 -7.92
C TYR A 123 -0.45 -1.25 -8.77
N SER A 124 -0.57 -1.78 -9.99
CA SER A 124 -1.80 -1.63 -10.78
C SER A 124 -2.93 -2.49 -10.23
N ARG A 125 -2.63 -3.68 -9.68
CA ARG A 125 -3.58 -4.71 -9.24
C ARG A 125 -3.61 -4.95 -7.74
N GLU A 126 -2.54 -4.63 -7.04
CA GLU A 126 -2.39 -4.84 -5.61
C GLU A 126 -1.87 -3.56 -4.95
N MET A 127 -2.15 -3.36 -3.67
CA MET A 127 -1.54 -2.30 -2.88
C MET A 127 -1.25 -2.82 -1.49
N ALA A 128 -0.07 -2.54 -0.95
CA ALA A 128 0.26 -2.79 0.44
C ALA A 128 0.93 -1.56 1.04
N LEU A 129 0.37 -1.05 2.14
CA LEU A 129 0.88 0.07 2.90
C LEU A 129 1.45 -0.45 4.21
N LEU A 130 2.76 -0.27 4.38
CA LEU A 130 3.46 -0.50 5.63
C LEU A 130 3.32 0.73 6.52
N ALA A 131 3.16 0.51 7.82
CA ALA A 131 3.44 1.49 8.84
C ALA A 131 4.78 1.14 9.48
N VAL A 132 5.71 2.08 9.46
CA VAL A 132 7.09 1.89 9.94
C VAL A 132 7.50 3.02 10.87
N THR A 133 8.45 2.73 11.75
CA THR A 133 9.07 3.72 12.64
C THR A 133 10.57 3.47 12.69
N ASP A 134 11.36 4.48 13.05
CA ASP A 134 12.81 4.34 13.20
C ASP A 134 13.19 4.08 14.66
N VAL A 135 13.90 2.98 14.89
CA VAL A 135 14.43 2.60 16.20
C VAL A 135 15.92 2.33 16.06
N HIS A 136 16.76 3.20 16.64
CA HIS A 136 18.23 3.13 16.53
C HIS A 136 18.73 3.09 15.06
N ASP A 137 18.24 4.03 14.25
CA ASP A 137 18.58 4.15 12.82
C ASP A 137 18.21 2.90 11.98
N LYS A 138 17.27 2.09 12.47
CA LYS A 138 16.69 0.96 11.75
C LYS A 138 15.18 1.13 11.65
N GLU A 139 14.69 0.97 10.43
CA GLU A 139 13.27 0.93 10.14
C GLU A 139 12.66 -0.34 10.74
N VAL A 140 11.56 -0.21 11.47
CA VAL A 140 10.81 -1.29 12.10
C VAL A 140 9.37 -1.23 11.65
N GLU A 141 8.85 -2.34 11.11
CA GLU A 141 7.45 -2.45 10.71
C GLU A 141 6.54 -2.64 11.93
N LEU A 142 5.51 -1.80 11.99
CA LEU A 142 4.49 -1.75 13.03
C LEU A 142 3.16 -2.33 12.57
N GLY A 143 2.99 -2.53 11.25
CA GLY A 143 1.80 -3.12 10.67
C GLY A 143 1.73 -2.93 9.17
N VAL A 144 0.85 -3.70 8.53
CA VAL A 144 0.59 -3.64 7.11
C VAL A 144 -0.90 -3.79 6.84
N ALA A 145 -1.41 -2.93 5.96
CA ALA A 145 -2.70 -3.12 5.31
C ALA A 145 -2.48 -3.31 3.82
N ARG A 146 -3.22 -4.22 3.20
CA ARG A 146 -3.13 -4.44 1.75
C ARG A 146 -4.47 -4.79 1.13
N PHE A 147 -4.61 -4.56 -0.17
CA PHE A 147 -5.69 -5.12 -0.96
C PHE A 147 -5.17 -5.75 -2.26
N ALA A 148 -5.95 -6.68 -2.79
CA ALA A 148 -5.83 -7.19 -4.16
C ALA A 148 -7.15 -6.92 -4.90
N ILE A 149 -7.07 -6.44 -6.14
CA ILE A 149 -8.25 -6.19 -6.97
C ILE A 149 -8.85 -7.53 -7.41
N ASN A 150 -10.16 -7.65 -7.26
CA ASN A 150 -10.91 -8.82 -7.66
C ASN A 150 -11.03 -8.91 -9.19
N PRO A 151 -11.35 -10.10 -9.76
CA PRO A 151 -11.49 -10.27 -11.21
C PRO A 151 -12.56 -9.38 -11.88
N ASP A 152 -13.51 -8.84 -11.10
CA ASP A 152 -14.52 -7.89 -11.59
C ASP A 152 -13.96 -6.49 -11.89
N ALA A 153 -12.74 -6.18 -11.44
CA ALA A 153 -12.08 -4.88 -11.49
C ALA A 153 -12.86 -3.72 -10.82
N GLU A 154 -13.89 -4.03 -10.03
CA GLU A 154 -14.72 -3.05 -9.32
C GLU A 154 -14.55 -3.16 -7.80
N SER A 155 -14.16 -4.34 -7.30
CA SER A 155 -14.00 -4.62 -5.88
C SER A 155 -12.57 -5.06 -5.55
N CYS A 156 -12.24 -5.07 -4.26
CA CYS A 156 -10.96 -5.58 -3.78
C CYS A 156 -11.09 -6.28 -2.44
N GLU A 157 -10.32 -7.35 -2.28
CA GLU A 157 -10.18 -8.04 -1.01
C GLU A 157 -9.05 -7.39 -0.19
N PHE A 158 -9.32 -7.02 1.05
CA PHE A 158 -8.33 -6.42 1.93
C PHE A 158 -7.84 -7.38 3.02
N ALA A 159 -6.68 -7.04 3.55
CA ALA A 159 -6.18 -7.61 4.78
C ALA A 159 -5.40 -6.61 5.61
N LEU A 160 -5.41 -6.82 6.93
CA LEU A 160 -4.73 -5.97 7.91
C LEU A 160 -4.07 -6.84 8.98
N VAL A 161 -2.87 -6.45 9.37
CA VAL A 161 -2.23 -6.90 10.61
C VAL A 161 -1.41 -5.76 11.19
N VAL A 162 -1.39 -5.64 12.51
CA VAL A 162 -0.56 -4.68 13.23
C VAL A 162 0.20 -5.41 14.33
N ALA A 163 1.36 -4.88 14.72
CA ALA A 163 2.12 -5.41 15.83
C ALA A 163 1.26 -5.42 17.10
N ASP A 164 1.43 -6.44 17.95
CA ASP A 164 0.65 -6.58 19.17
C ASP A 164 0.78 -5.37 20.10
N SER A 165 1.95 -4.71 20.11
CA SER A 165 2.23 -3.48 20.85
C SER A 165 1.47 -2.24 20.36
N MET A 166 0.92 -2.30 19.14
CA MET A 166 0.15 -1.23 18.49
C MET A 166 -1.36 -1.42 18.60
N HIS A 167 -1.82 -2.54 19.20
CA HIS A 167 -3.23 -2.74 19.49
C HIS A 167 -3.79 -1.62 20.38
N GLY A 168 -4.97 -1.13 20.03
CA GLY A 168 -5.62 -0.03 20.75
C GLY A 168 -5.03 1.38 20.50
N LYS A 169 -3.89 1.51 19.80
CA LYS A 169 -3.25 2.81 19.51
C LYS A 169 -3.77 3.51 18.25
N GLY A 170 -4.77 2.93 17.57
CA GLY A 170 -5.40 3.52 16.38
C GLY A 170 -4.69 3.21 15.05
N LEU A 171 -3.53 2.54 15.07
CA LEU A 171 -2.75 2.25 13.86
C LEU A 171 -3.54 1.49 12.79
N GLY A 172 -4.28 0.45 13.18
CA GLY A 172 -5.12 -0.32 12.25
C GLY A 172 -6.20 0.53 11.56
N SER A 173 -6.77 1.52 12.26
CA SER A 173 -7.70 2.47 11.64
C SER A 173 -7.00 3.37 10.64
N LYS A 174 -5.83 3.91 11.00
CA LYS A 174 -5.07 4.81 10.13
C LYS A 174 -4.64 4.11 8.84
N LEU A 175 -4.13 2.88 8.95
CA LEU A 175 -3.75 2.05 7.81
C LEU A 175 -4.95 1.74 6.90
N MET A 176 -6.09 1.32 7.47
CA MET A 176 -7.29 1.03 6.68
C MET A 176 -7.86 2.27 5.98
N ILE A 177 -7.82 3.45 6.61
CA ILE A 177 -8.26 4.69 5.97
C ILE A 177 -7.37 5.00 4.75
N ALA A 178 -6.05 4.96 4.93
CA ALA A 178 -5.11 5.18 3.83
C ALA A 178 -5.31 4.15 2.70
N LEU A 179 -5.57 2.89 3.06
CA LEU A 179 -5.82 1.82 2.12
C LEU A 179 -7.13 2.02 1.32
N MET A 180 -8.21 2.45 1.98
CA MET A 180 -9.47 2.80 1.33
C MET A 180 -9.32 4.01 0.39
N ASP A 181 -8.53 5.01 0.78
CA ASP A 181 -8.26 6.18 -0.08
C ASP A 181 -7.45 5.78 -1.32
N ALA A 182 -6.47 4.89 -1.16
CA ALA A 182 -5.75 4.31 -2.30
C ALA A 182 -6.69 3.52 -3.22
N ALA A 183 -7.61 2.72 -2.66
CA ALA A 183 -8.61 1.98 -3.43
C ALA A 183 -9.57 2.92 -4.21
N ARG A 184 -10.07 3.98 -3.57
CA ARG A 184 -10.89 5.02 -4.23
C ARG A 184 -10.17 5.69 -5.38
N SER A 185 -8.89 6.00 -5.19
CA SER A 185 -8.08 6.64 -6.24
C SER A 185 -7.90 5.74 -7.47
N LYS A 186 -8.08 4.43 -7.32
CA LYS A 186 -8.11 3.47 -8.44
C LYS A 186 -9.49 3.26 -9.05
N GLY A 187 -10.52 3.94 -8.56
CA GLY A 187 -11.90 3.79 -9.04
C GLY A 187 -12.60 2.53 -8.53
N LEU A 188 -12.06 1.86 -7.52
CA LEU A 188 -12.72 0.70 -6.89
C LEU A 188 -13.96 1.18 -6.13
N LYS A 189 -15.05 0.43 -6.28
CA LYS A 189 -16.38 0.76 -5.74
C LYS A 189 -16.62 0.13 -4.37
N SER A 190 -16.00 -1.00 -4.09
CA SER A 190 -16.14 -1.68 -2.80
C SER A 190 -14.84 -2.32 -2.34
N MET A 191 -14.77 -2.51 -1.03
CA MET A 191 -13.69 -3.21 -0.34
C MET A 191 -14.31 -4.26 0.57
N GLU A 192 -13.82 -5.49 0.48
CA GLU A 192 -14.35 -6.64 1.18
C GLU A 192 -13.25 -7.45 1.86
N GLY A 193 -13.62 -8.26 2.84
CA GLY A 193 -12.68 -9.15 3.50
C GLY A 193 -13.37 -10.11 4.46
N GLU A 194 -12.58 -11.06 4.94
CA GLU A 194 -13.03 -12.07 5.88
C GLU A 194 -12.37 -11.89 7.25
N VAL A 195 -13.17 -12.02 8.30
CA VAL A 195 -12.72 -11.84 9.68
C VAL A 195 -13.23 -13.01 10.51
N LEU A 196 -12.34 -13.66 11.26
CA LEU A 196 -12.74 -14.68 12.22
C LEU A 196 -13.81 -14.14 13.19
N LYS A 197 -14.86 -14.92 13.42
CA LYS A 197 -16.00 -14.56 14.28
C LYS A 197 -15.58 -14.15 15.70
N ASP A 198 -14.50 -14.75 16.20
CA ASP A 198 -13.96 -14.47 17.54
C ASP A 198 -12.98 -13.28 17.58
N ASN A 199 -12.61 -12.70 16.43
CA ASN A 199 -11.75 -11.51 16.38
C ASN A 199 -12.56 -10.23 16.63
N ALA A 200 -13.05 -10.08 17.87
CA ALA A 200 -13.89 -8.97 18.30
C ALA A 200 -13.25 -7.59 18.06
N SER A 201 -11.91 -7.50 18.17
CA SER A 201 -11.16 -6.26 17.91
C SER A 201 -11.29 -5.83 16.45
N MET A 202 -11.05 -6.76 15.51
CA MET A 202 -11.17 -6.50 14.08
C MET A 202 -12.63 -6.19 13.69
N LEU A 203 -13.60 -6.96 14.20
CA LEU A 203 -15.02 -6.68 13.93
C LEU A 203 -15.46 -5.30 14.47
N LYS A 204 -14.94 -4.88 15.61
CA LYS A 204 -15.18 -3.53 16.15
C LYS A 204 -14.55 -2.45 15.25
N LEU A 205 -13.35 -2.69 14.73
CA LEU A 205 -12.68 -1.81 13.78
C LEU A 205 -13.49 -1.67 12.49
N MET A 206 -13.95 -2.79 11.91
CA MET A 206 -14.75 -2.81 10.68
C MET A 206 -16.03 -1.99 10.83
N ARG A 207 -16.81 -2.21 11.91
CA ARG A 207 -18.01 -1.42 12.20
C ARG A 207 -17.70 0.06 12.37
N ARG A 208 -16.62 0.41 13.08
CA ARG A 208 -16.21 1.81 13.27
C ARG A 208 -15.85 2.49 11.95
N LEU A 209 -15.25 1.77 11.03
CA LEU A 209 -14.92 2.26 9.69
C LEU A 209 -16.12 2.22 8.73
N GLY A 210 -17.29 1.77 9.18
CA GLY A 210 -18.52 1.73 8.39
C GLY A 210 -18.56 0.60 7.37
N PHE A 211 -17.94 -0.54 7.68
CA PHE A 211 -18.19 -1.81 6.97
C PHE A 211 -19.48 -2.44 7.51
N SER A 212 -20.28 -3.03 6.61
CA SER A 212 -21.27 -4.04 6.99
C SER A 212 -20.55 -5.29 7.48
N VAL A 213 -21.19 -6.03 8.40
CA VAL A 213 -20.63 -7.26 8.97
C VAL A 213 -21.74 -8.30 8.97
N GLU A 214 -21.55 -9.35 8.19
CA GLU A 214 -22.51 -10.44 8.01
C GLU A 214 -21.84 -11.77 8.34
N THR A 215 -22.62 -12.80 8.69
CA THR A 215 -22.08 -14.15 8.84
C THR A 215 -21.77 -14.70 7.46
N SER A 216 -20.58 -15.27 7.25
CA SER A 216 -20.26 -15.91 5.98
C SER A 216 -21.25 -17.06 5.71
N THR A 217 -21.66 -17.20 4.46
CA THR A 217 -22.52 -18.31 4.02
C THR A 217 -21.75 -19.62 3.89
N GLU A 218 -20.43 -19.55 3.81
CA GLU A 218 -19.55 -20.70 3.60
C GLU A 218 -19.03 -21.28 4.92
N ASP A 219 -18.78 -20.44 5.92
CA ASP A 219 -18.26 -20.83 7.24
C ASP A 219 -18.86 -19.97 8.38
N ASP A 220 -19.56 -20.59 9.33
CA ASP A 220 -20.11 -19.88 10.50
C ASP A 220 -19.01 -19.37 11.46
N GLY A 221 -17.78 -19.87 11.34
CA GLY A 221 -16.59 -19.35 12.01
C GLY A 221 -16.07 -18.03 11.46
N ILE A 222 -16.60 -17.56 10.32
CA ILE A 222 -16.14 -16.37 9.61
C ILE A 222 -17.26 -15.32 9.49
N LYS A 223 -16.87 -14.05 9.54
CA LYS A 223 -17.70 -12.90 9.19
C LYS A 223 -17.18 -12.28 7.91
N SER A 224 -18.07 -12.11 6.94
CA SER A 224 -17.81 -11.33 5.75
C SER A 224 -18.05 -9.85 6.08
N VAL A 225 -17.09 -9.00 5.73
CA VAL A 225 -17.20 -7.55 5.93
C VAL A 225 -17.06 -6.84 4.59
N CYS A 226 -17.94 -5.87 4.33
CA CYS A 226 -17.96 -5.15 3.06
C CYS A 226 -18.21 -3.66 3.28
N LYS A 227 -17.58 -2.81 2.47
CA LYS A 227 -17.80 -1.37 2.48
C LYS A 227 -17.81 -0.83 1.06
N ILE A 228 -18.82 -0.01 0.77
CA ILE A 228 -18.83 0.84 -0.42
C ILE A 228 -17.87 2.00 -0.20
N LEU A 229 -16.96 2.18 -1.16
CA LEU A 229 -15.88 3.16 -1.10
C LEU A 229 -16.35 4.56 -1.46
#